data_AF-A0A8H6RVB0-F1
#
_entry.id   AF-A0A8H6RVB0-F1
#
_cell.length_a   1.000
_cell.length_b   1.000
_cell.length_c   1.000
_cell.angle_alpha   90.00
_cell.angle_beta   90.00
_cell.angle_gamma   90.00
#
_symmetry.space_group_name_H-M   'P 1'
#
loop_
_entity.id
_entity.type
_entity.pdbx_description
1 polymer ?
#
loop_
_entity_poly.entity_id
_entity_poly.type
_entity_poly.pdbx_seq_one_letter_code
_entity_poly.pdbx_strand_id
1 'polypeptide(L)'
;MGNAHSQAYQKIAQVLPQINEHGWEDNKWVDTGFKAFRNQGDRDQFIYSVLTVISNNGRKALENHDFKLLFSRKPNDRMVATLVAMKMGVIEAKIEPALDGKDQADAFRSFKKHVELRLNELLETIPDAGTAPAAGSSVVPVVNPKEATHGPLVPDSRPAPLPDLSKPLIGQYVTLEGLRHDHMPILWQNLDVKQNPELLDYLPWDVFTDADAFRAELARLIKDRAFHIYAIKVDPERLNPDESSEPRSHDETVGIIAYIDPHPAWREVEVGCVLFSKSLQRTAAATEAHYLMLKNAMEMVDPPYRRVSWKCNSLNKKSRRAAERLGYVYEGRFRKHMIAQGRSRDSDWPSIIDDEWPVVKAALKKWLAKENFNEKGQQVQDLDSIRATLQKRQ
;
A
#
# COMPACT_ATOMS: atom_id res chain seq x y z
N MET A 1 5.60 21.22 16.89
CA MET A 1 4.57 22.29 17.00
C MET A 1 3.28 21.66 17.53
N GLY A 2 3.15 21.45 18.85
CA GLY A 2 2.19 20.48 19.40
C GLY A 2 0.88 21.01 20.01
N ASN A 3 0.63 22.33 20.02
CA ASN A 3 -0.45 22.93 20.83
C ASN A 3 -1.66 23.43 19.99
N ALA A 4 -1.40 24.01 18.81
CA ALA A 4 -2.37 24.69 17.94
C ALA A 4 -3.68 23.91 17.66
N HIS A 5 -3.56 22.66 17.19
CA HIS A 5 -4.73 21.85 16.80
C HIS A 5 -5.68 21.50 17.94
N SER A 6 -5.22 21.54 19.20
CA SER A 6 -6.07 21.21 20.36
C SER A 6 -7.13 22.28 20.62
N GLN A 7 -6.79 23.57 20.49
CA GLN A 7 -7.67 24.67 20.89
C GLN A 7 -8.83 24.86 19.90
N ALA A 8 -8.56 24.83 18.60
CA ALA A 8 -9.61 24.92 17.57
C ALA A 8 -10.56 23.72 17.62
N TYR A 9 -10.05 22.51 17.90
CA TYR A 9 -10.87 21.32 18.14
C TYR A 9 -11.82 21.53 19.34
N GLN A 10 -11.31 21.99 20.49
CA GLN A 10 -12.14 22.21 21.69
C GLN A 10 -13.22 23.28 21.46
N LYS A 11 -12.90 24.39 20.77
CA LYS A 11 -13.90 25.43 20.46
C LYS A 11 -15.00 24.93 19.51
N ILE A 12 -14.68 24.09 18.53
CA ILE A 12 -15.69 23.48 17.64
C ILE A 12 -16.50 22.42 18.39
N ALA A 13 -15.85 21.63 19.25
CA ALA A 13 -16.52 20.68 20.13
C ALA A 13 -17.53 21.36 21.07
N GLN A 14 -17.30 22.59 21.50
CA GLN A 14 -18.26 23.35 22.33
C GLN A 14 -19.51 23.85 21.57
N VAL A 15 -19.49 23.93 20.23
CA VAL A 15 -20.62 24.45 19.42
C VAL A 15 -21.32 23.41 18.55
N LEU A 16 -20.89 22.15 18.59
CA LEU A 16 -21.60 21.02 17.99
C LEU A 16 -22.32 20.19 19.07
N PRO A 17 -23.52 19.62 18.81
CA PRO A 17 -24.31 18.89 19.80
C PRO A 17 -23.46 17.88 20.60
N GLN A 18 -23.54 17.89 21.94
CA GLN A 18 -22.66 17.11 22.81
C GLN A 18 -23.32 15.81 23.31
N ILE A 19 -22.51 14.86 23.79
CA ILE A 19 -22.95 13.66 24.49
C ILE A 19 -22.61 13.83 25.96
N ASN A 20 -23.57 13.61 26.85
CA ASN A 20 -23.33 13.45 28.28
C ASN A 20 -23.51 11.99 28.70
N GLU A 21 -23.18 11.70 29.95
CA GLU A 21 -23.35 10.40 30.61
C GLU A 21 -24.81 9.87 30.61
N HIS A 22 -25.81 10.71 30.34
CA HIS A 22 -27.22 10.34 30.30
C HIS A 22 -27.79 10.24 28.86
N GLY A 23 -27.04 10.65 27.83
CA GLY A 23 -27.52 10.68 26.44
C GLY A 23 -26.93 11.82 25.62
N TRP A 24 -27.76 12.47 24.81
CA TRP A 24 -27.40 13.72 24.12
C TRP A 24 -27.65 14.90 25.07
N GLU A 25 -26.73 15.86 25.14
CA GLU A 25 -26.90 17.03 26.01
C GLU A 25 -28.17 17.82 25.64
N ASP A 26 -28.89 18.23 26.68
CA ASP A 26 -30.17 18.90 26.56
C ASP A 26 -29.99 20.32 26.01
N ASN A 27 -30.25 20.48 24.71
CA ASN A 27 -30.15 21.74 24.00
C ASN A 27 -30.97 21.71 22.69
N LYS A 28 -32.31 21.85 22.75
CA LYS A 28 -33.20 22.28 21.62
C LYS A 28 -33.63 21.28 20.51
N TRP A 29 -33.17 20.03 20.46
CA TRP A 29 -33.53 19.08 19.36
C TRP A 29 -34.42 17.90 19.76
N VAL A 30 -34.68 17.74 21.07
CA VAL A 30 -35.12 16.48 21.70
C VAL A 30 -36.41 15.92 21.08
N ASP A 31 -37.41 16.78 20.84
CA ASP A 31 -38.73 16.41 20.32
C ASP A 31 -38.72 15.76 18.92
N THR A 32 -37.61 15.86 18.19
CA THR A 32 -37.46 15.25 16.85
C THR A 32 -36.92 13.82 16.88
N GLY A 33 -36.48 13.33 18.04
CA GLY A 33 -35.76 12.05 18.18
C GLY A 33 -34.42 11.98 17.43
N PHE A 34 -33.94 13.10 16.88
CA PHE A 34 -32.75 13.14 16.03
C PHE A 34 -31.45 13.01 16.85
N LYS A 35 -30.77 11.88 16.67
CA LYS A 35 -29.40 11.69 17.16
C LYS A 35 -28.43 12.28 16.13
N ALA A 36 -27.81 13.41 16.48
CA ALA A 36 -26.89 14.16 15.60
C ALA A 36 -25.66 13.31 15.16
N PHE A 37 -25.23 12.41 16.04
CA PHE A 37 -24.16 11.43 15.79
C PHE A 37 -24.54 10.08 16.42
N ARG A 38 -23.78 9.03 16.06
CA ARG A 38 -23.98 7.66 16.55
C ARG A 38 -23.39 7.42 17.94
N ASN A 39 -22.27 8.07 18.23
CA ASN A 39 -21.49 8.00 19.48
C ASN A 39 -20.44 9.14 19.47
N GLN A 40 -19.58 9.21 20.49
CA GLN A 40 -18.57 10.27 20.60
C GLN A 40 -17.52 10.21 19.47
N GLY A 41 -17.09 9.03 19.02
CA GLY A 41 -16.17 8.91 17.88
C GLY A 41 -16.76 9.41 16.56
N ASP A 42 -18.04 9.13 16.30
CA ASP A 42 -18.79 9.64 15.13
C ASP A 42 -18.92 11.18 15.14
N ARG A 43 -18.87 11.78 16.33
CA ARG A 43 -18.87 13.23 16.56
C ARG A 43 -17.46 13.82 16.42
N ASP A 44 -16.46 13.17 16.98
CA ASP A 44 -15.07 13.64 16.97
C ASP A 44 -14.46 13.57 15.57
N GLN A 45 -14.72 12.48 14.83
CA GLN A 45 -14.39 12.38 13.40
C GLN A 45 -15.01 13.54 12.61
N PHE A 46 -16.26 13.89 12.89
CA PHE A 46 -16.94 15.00 12.23
C PHE A 46 -16.37 16.39 12.62
N ILE A 47 -15.92 16.58 13.87
CA ILE A 47 -15.17 17.79 14.27
C ILE A 47 -13.90 17.94 13.43
N TYR A 48 -13.17 16.85 13.16
CA TYR A 48 -12.02 16.87 12.25
C TYR A 48 -12.40 17.17 10.80
N SER A 49 -13.48 16.57 10.27
CA SER A 49 -14.00 16.92 8.94
C SER A 49 -14.34 18.41 8.82
N VAL A 50 -14.98 18.98 9.85
CA VAL A 50 -15.31 20.41 9.94
C VAL A 50 -14.03 21.26 9.97
N LEU A 51 -13.02 20.89 10.77
CA LEU A 51 -11.72 21.58 10.81
C LEU A 51 -11.04 21.62 9.43
N THR A 52 -10.98 20.49 8.73
CA THR A 52 -10.37 20.39 7.39
C THR A 52 -11.12 21.24 6.36
N VAL A 53 -12.46 21.23 6.37
CA VAL A 53 -13.26 22.03 5.44
C VAL A 53 -13.16 23.53 5.75
N ILE A 54 -13.27 23.98 7.01
CA ILE A 54 -13.25 25.42 7.35
C ILE A 54 -11.84 26.03 7.30
N SER A 55 -10.79 25.22 7.42
CA SER A 55 -9.40 25.64 7.16
C SER A 55 -9.01 25.62 5.67
N ASN A 56 -9.88 25.12 4.76
CA ASN A 56 -9.54 24.84 3.36
C ASN A 56 -8.27 23.96 3.25
N ASN A 57 -8.30 22.81 3.93
CA ASN A 57 -7.18 21.90 4.12
C ASN A 57 -5.91 22.60 4.64
N GLY A 58 -5.99 23.19 5.84
CA GLY A 58 -4.88 23.84 6.53
C GLY A 58 -4.41 25.18 5.95
N ARG A 59 -4.92 25.62 4.80
CA ARG A 59 -4.56 26.90 4.15
C ARG A 59 -4.95 28.14 4.99
N LYS A 60 -5.86 28.00 5.94
CA LYS A 60 -6.23 29.04 6.93
C LYS A 60 -5.98 28.51 8.35
N ALA A 61 -5.11 29.19 9.09
CA ALA A 61 -4.91 28.96 10.52
C ALA A 61 -6.15 29.37 11.32
N LEU A 62 -6.54 28.56 12.31
CA LEU A 62 -7.81 28.67 13.05
C LEU A 62 -7.64 28.92 14.56
N GLU A 63 -6.40 28.99 15.05
CA GLU A 63 -6.06 29.02 16.48
C GLU A 63 -6.70 30.20 17.23
N ASN A 64 -6.77 31.36 16.58
CA ASN A 64 -7.26 32.60 17.15
C ASN A 64 -8.72 32.91 16.77
N HIS A 65 -9.45 31.92 16.25
CA HIS A 65 -10.84 32.07 15.86
C HIS A 65 -11.80 31.54 16.93
N ASP A 66 -12.97 32.16 17.01
CA ASP A 66 -14.12 31.68 17.75
C ASP A 66 -15.17 31.14 16.77
N PHE A 67 -15.81 30.03 17.14
CA PHE A 67 -16.75 29.33 16.27
C PHE A 67 -18.19 29.55 16.76
N LYS A 68 -19.13 29.59 15.82
CA LYS A 68 -20.57 29.53 16.13
C LYS A 68 -21.30 28.69 15.08
N LEU A 69 -22.12 27.75 15.54
CA LEU A 69 -23.11 27.09 14.70
C LEU A 69 -24.40 27.92 14.74
N LEU A 70 -24.76 28.53 13.62
CA LEU A 70 -25.90 29.42 13.46
C LEU A 70 -27.04 28.70 12.72
N PHE A 71 -28.27 28.85 13.20
CA PHE A 71 -29.46 28.30 12.54
C PHE A 71 -30.37 29.43 12.06
N SER A 72 -30.27 29.74 10.77
CA SER A 72 -30.98 30.86 10.13
C SER A 72 -32.20 30.36 9.36
N ARG A 73 -33.32 31.08 9.47
CA ARG A 73 -34.52 30.84 8.65
C ARG A 73 -34.46 31.69 7.38
N LYS A 74 -34.66 31.06 6.22
CA LYS A 74 -34.70 31.69 4.89
C LYS A 74 -36.11 32.21 4.59
N PRO A 75 -36.30 33.08 3.56
CA PRO A 75 -37.61 33.59 3.16
C PRO A 75 -38.62 32.52 2.68
N ASN A 76 -38.16 31.31 2.34
CA ASN A 76 -38.99 30.15 2.01
C ASN A 76 -39.40 29.33 3.26
N ASP A 77 -39.33 29.92 4.45
CA ASP A 77 -39.55 29.34 5.79
C ASP A 77 -38.58 28.20 6.21
N ARG A 78 -37.72 27.74 5.30
CA ARG A 78 -36.74 26.66 5.51
C ARG A 78 -35.54 27.15 6.33
N MET A 79 -34.84 26.22 6.98
CA MET A 79 -33.73 26.52 7.88
C MET A 79 -32.37 26.05 7.32
N VAL A 80 -31.31 26.82 7.59
CA VAL A 80 -29.92 26.47 7.26
C VAL A 80 -29.08 26.49 8.52
N ALA A 81 -28.24 25.47 8.67
CA ALA A 81 -27.20 25.39 9.69
C ALA A 81 -25.87 25.84 9.08
N THR A 82 -25.35 27.00 9.49
CA THR A 82 -24.07 27.56 9.02
C THR A 82 -23.08 27.58 10.18
N LEU A 83 -21.91 26.95 10.02
CA LEU A 83 -20.80 27.14 10.95
C LEU A 83 -19.95 28.31 10.49
N VAL A 84 -19.74 29.31 11.35
CA VAL A 84 -18.84 30.44 11.10
C VAL A 84 -17.60 30.36 11.98
N ALA A 85 -16.45 30.75 11.43
CA ALA A 85 -15.23 31.05 12.16
C ALA A 85 -15.00 32.57 12.15
N MET A 86 -14.87 33.16 13.34
CA MET A 86 -14.80 34.61 13.54
C MET A 86 -13.50 34.99 14.23
N LYS A 87 -12.98 36.19 13.95
CA LYS A 87 -11.85 36.78 14.65
C LYS A 87 -12.16 38.24 14.96
N MET A 88 -11.98 38.66 16.21
CA MET A 88 -12.31 40.02 16.68
C MET A 88 -13.74 40.47 16.29
N GLY A 89 -14.70 39.54 16.28
CA GLY A 89 -16.10 39.78 15.89
C GLY A 89 -16.41 39.72 14.38
N VAL A 90 -15.40 39.68 13.51
CA VAL A 90 -15.57 39.59 12.04
C VAL A 90 -15.59 38.13 11.60
N ILE A 91 -16.53 37.73 10.72
CA ILE A 91 -16.55 36.39 10.12
C ILE A 91 -15.46 36.30 9.05
N GLU A 92 -14.49 35.39 9.23
CA GLU A 92 -13.39 35.18 8.28
C GLU A 92 -13.53 33.90 7.43
N ALA A 93 -14.36 32.94 7.86
CA ALA A 93 -14.70 31.76 7.09
C ALA A 93 -16.08 31.22 7.49
N LYS A 94 -16.76 30.51 6.59
CA LYS A 94 -18.00 29.79 6.89
C LYS A 94 -18.12 28.48 6.12
N ILE A 95 -18.78 27.50 6.72
CA ILE A 95 -19.36 26.34 6.04
C ILE A 95 -20.87 26.54 6.02
N GLU A 96 -21.46 26.65 4.83
CA GLU A 96 -22.88 26.90 4.61
C GLU A 96 -23.42 25.91 3.56
N PRO A 97 -24.36 25.02 3.90
CA PRO A 97 -24.85 24.00 2.98
C PRO A 97 -25.77 24.61 1.92
N ALA A 98 -25.62 24.14 0.68
CA ALA A 98 -26.51 24.52 -0.41
C ALA A 98 -27.97 24.09 -0.17
N LEU A 99 -28.17 22.96 0.54
CA LEU A 99 -29.47 22.44 0.92
C LEU A 99 -29.91 22.96 2.30
N ASP A 100 -31.18 23.36 2.39
CA ASP A 100 -31.83 23.70 3.65
C ASP A 100 -32.65 22.51 4.23
N GLY A 101 -33.24 22.70 5.41
CA GLY A 101 -34.14 21.76 6.09
C GLY A 101 -35.50 22.39 6.40
N LYS A 102 -36.51 21.57 6.75
CA LYS A 102 -37.84 22.07 7.17
C LYS A 102 -37.82 22.62 8.61
N ASP A 103 -36.98 22.01 9.43
CA ASP A 103 -36.70 22.32 10.82
C ASP A 103 -35.18 22.40 10.99
N GLN A 104 -34.73 22.70 12.21
CA GLN A 104 -33.31 22.80 12.49
C GLN A 104 -32.58 21.43 12.35
N ALA A 105 -33.22 20.31 12.68
CA ALA A 105 -32.61 18.98 12.64
C ALA A 105 -32.32 18.53 11.20
N ASP A 106 -33.26 18.74 10.27
CA ASP A 106 -33.04 18.56 8.83
C ASP A 106 -31.95 19.53 8.31
N ALA A 107 -31.87 20.76 8.83
CA ALA A 107 -30.80 21.69 8.47
C ALA A 107 -29.42 21.19 8.93
N PHE A 108 -29.32 20.56 10.10
CA PHE A 108 -28.07 19.93 10.57
C PHE A 108 -27.72 18.65 9.80
N ARG A 109 -28.71 17.84 9.36
CA ARG A 109 -28.50 16.72 8.43
C ARG A 109 -27.90 17.21 7.10
N SER A 110 -28.45 18.29 6.53
CA SER A 110 -27.92 18.94 5.32
C SER A 110 -26.51 19.50 5.53
N PHE A 111 -26.21 20.05 6.71
CA PHE A 111 -24.86 20.48 7.08
C PHE A 111 -23.86 19.33 7.16
N LYS A 112 -24.20 18.21 7.83
CA LYS A 112 -23.33 17.01 7.87
C LYS A 112 -22.97 16.52 6.47
N LYS A 113 -23.98 16.30 5.63
CA LYS A 113 -23.79 15.86 4.24
C LYS A 113 -22.97 16.85 3.41
N HIS A 114 -23.10 18.16 3.65
CA HIS A 114 -22.29 19.15 2.96
C HIS A 114 -20.82 19.09 3.41
N VAL A 115 -20.54 18.98 4.72
CA VAL A 115 -19.16 18.80 5.22
C VAL A 115 -18.51 17.53 4.64
N GLU A 116 -19.25 16.43 4.56
CA GLU A 116 -18.79 15.17 3.95
C GLU A 116 -18.43 15.35 2.46
N LEU A 117 -19.31 15.99 1.67
CA LEU A 117 -19.05 16.28 0.25
C LEU A 117 -17.87 17.24 0.05
N ARG A 118 -17.81 18.34 0.80
CA ARG A 118 -16.71 19.31 0.72
C ARG A 118 -15.38 18.73 1.19
N LEU A 119 -15.38 17.74 2.08
CA LEU A 119 -14.17 17.02 2.47
C LEU A 119 -13.66 16.14 1.31
N ASN A 120 -14.54 15.42 0.62
CA ASN A 120 -14.17 14.62 -0.54
C ASN A 120 -13.64 15.51 -1.69
N GLU A 121 -14.33 16.61 -2.01
CA GLU A 121 -13.84 17.62 -2.97
C GLU A 121 -12.44 18.15 -2.60
N LEU A 122 -12.18 18.39 -1.31
CA LEU A 122 -10.86 18.84 -0.87
C LEU A 122 -9.81 17.75 -1.02
N LEU A 123 -10.11 16.50 -0.66
CA LEU A 123 -9.21 15.35 -0.83
C LEU A 123 -8.85 15.10 -2.30
N GLU A 124 -9.81 15.25 -3.23
CA GLU A 124 -9.57 15.18 -4.68
C GLU A 124 -8.64 16.31 -5.21
N THR A 125 -8.41 17.37 -4.44
CA THR A 125 -7.53 18.51 -4.83
C THR A 125 -6.15 18.52 -4.15
N ILE A 126 -5.78 17.46 -3.43
CA ILE A 126 -4.50 17.34 -2.72
C ILE A 126 -3.59 16.33 -3.43
N PRO A 127 -2.45 16.75 -4.01
CA PRO A 127 -1.36 15.83 -4.35
C PRO A 127 -0.80 15.18 -3.09
N ASP A 128 -0.61 13.86 -3.12
CA ASP A 128 -0.35 12.95 -1.99
C ASP A 128 0.42 13.52 -0.77
N ALA A 129 -0.23 13.46 0.41
CA ALA A 129 0.40 13.70 1.70
C ALA A 129 -0.32 12.97 2.86
N GLY A 130 0.42 12.22 3.69
CA GLY A 130 -0.13 11.62 4.93
C GLY A 130 0.86 10.73 5.67
N THR A 131 1.40 11.19 6.82
CA THR A 131 2.46 10.53 7.62
C THR A 131 2.09 10.30 9.12
N ALA A 132 2.89 9.50 9.84
CA ALA A 132 2.89 9.15 11.29
C ALA A 132 4.37 9.18 11.81
N PRO A 133 4.88 8.49 12.89
CA PRO A 133 4.35 7.49 13.87
C PRO A 133 4.66 7.87 15.36
N ALA A 134 4.74 7.03 16.43
CA ALA A 134 4.65 5.57 16.65
C ALA A 134 4.14 5.17 18.08
N ALA A 135 4.38 3.90 18.48
CA ALA A 135 4.03 3.22 19.75
C ALA A 135 4.99 3.42 20.96
N GLY A 136 4.56 2.99 22.17
CA GLY A 136 5.48 2.45 23.20
C GLY A 136 5.07 2.57 24.69
N SER A 137 4.67 1.46 25.33
CA SER A 137 5.06 1.03 26.71
C SER A 137 4.34 -0.27 27.13
N SER A 138 4.83 -0.96 28.17
CA SER A 138 4.33 -2.27 28.64
C SER A 138 3.34 -2.17 29.80
N VAL A 139 2.08 -2.52 29.54
CA VAL A 139 1.07 -2.97 30.53
C VAL A 139 0.20 -4.02 29.84
N VAL A 140 -0.15 -5.12 30.53
CA VAL A 140 -1.10 -6.11 29.99
C VAL A 140 -2.53 -5.51 30.00
N PRO A 141 -3.17 -5.24 28.84
CA PRO A 141 -4.44 -4.52 28.83
C PRO A 141 -5.62 -5.45 29.08
N VAL A 142 -6.60 -4.97 29.86
CA VAL A 142 -7.94 -5.57 29.89
C VAL A 142 -8.64 -5.20 28.58
N VAL A 143 -8.82 -6.19 27.69
CA VAL A 143 -9.34 -5.95 26.33
C VAL A 143 -10.77 -5.42 26.38
N ASN A 144 -10.99 -4.24 25.81
CA ASN A 144 -12.31 -3.64 25.69
C ASN A 144 -13.10 -4.33 24.55
N PRO A 145 -14.29 -4.93 24.79
CA PRO A 145 -14.98 -5.76 23.79
C PRO A 145 -15.37 -5.07 22.47
N LYS A 146 -15.23 -3.74 22.36
CA LYS A 146 -15.51 -2.94 21.15
C LYS A 146 -14.29 -2.65 20.26
N GLU A 147 -13.08 -2.94 20.71
CA GLU A 147 -11.88 -2.71 19.87
C GLU A 147 -11.69 -3.85 18.86
N ALA A 148 -12.07 -5.07 19.24
CA ALA A 148 -12.03 -6.26 18.38
C ALA A 148 -12.84 -6.14 17.07
N THR A 149 -13.79 -5.21 16.96
CA THR A 149 -14.60 -5.01 15.74
C THR A 149 -13.97 -4.09 14.69
N HIS A 150 -12.83 -3.45 14.99
CA HIS A 150 -12.19 -2.47 14.10
C HIS A 150 -10.81 -2.92 13.57
N GLY A 151 -10.28 -4.04 14.06
CA GLY A 151 -8.92 -4.49 13.78
C GLY A 151 -7.86 -3.77 14.63
N PRO A 152 -6.59 -4.24 14.60
CA PRO A 152 -5.51 -3.61 15.33
C PRO A 152 -5.17 -2.24 14.74
N LEU A 153 -4.91 -1.25 15.60
CA LEU A 153 -4.32 0.03 15.17
C LEU A 153 -2.94 -0.21 14.55
N VAL A 154 -2.67 0.42 13.41
CA VAL A 154 -1.32 0.45 12.83
C VAL A 154 -0.55 1.59 13.49
N PRO A 155 0.53 1.33 14.27
CA PRO A 155 1.24 2.41 14.96
C PRO A 155 1.98 3.36 14.00
N ASP A 156 2.29 2.88 12.80
CA ASP A 156 2.91 3.66 11.73
C ASP A 156 2.02 3.66 10.47
N SER A 157 1.25 4.73 10.31
CA SER A 157 0.51 5.04 9.08
C SER A 157 1.27 6.03 8.18
N ARG A 158 2.61 6.04 8.20
CA ARG A 158 3.39 6.69 7.13
C ARG A 158 3.18 5.98 5.80
N PRO A 159 3.36 6.68 4.66
CA PRO A 159 3.42 6.03 3.38
C PRO A 159 4.80 5.39 3.25
N ALA A 160 4.87 4.13 2.80
CA ALA A 160 6.16 3.56 2.40
C ALA A 160 6.67 4.31 1.15
N PRO A 161 7.97 4.61 1.04
CA PRO A 161 8.48 5.33 -0.13
C PRO A 161 8.32 4.48 -1.39
N LEU A 162 8.14 5.14 -2.53
CA LEU A 162 8.16 4.46 -3.83
C LEU A 162 9.52 3.77 -4.07
N PRO A 163 9.57 2.62 -4.77
CA PRO A 163 10.81 1.89 -5.00
C PRO A 163 11.88 2.71 -5.72
N ASP A 164 13.03 2.89 -5.07
CA ASP A 164 14.13 3.69 -5.60
C ASP A 164 15.02 2.89 -6.55
N LEU A 165 14.71 2.96 -7.85
CA LEU A 165 15.48 2.32 -8.91
C LEU A 165 16.89 2.89 -9.12
N SER A 166 17.27 4.01 -8.47
CA SER A 166 18.64 4.54 -8.53
C SER A 166 19.62 3.74 -7.67
N LYS A 167 19.12 2.94 -6.72
CA LYS A 167 19.92 2.10 -5.84
C LYS A 167 19.84 0.63 -6.30
N PRO A 168 20.93 0.02 -6.78
CA PRO A 168 20.92 -1.40 -7.14
C PRO A 168 20.81 -2.27 -5.87
N LEU A 169 20.03 -3.35 -5.94
CA LEU A 169 19.93 -4.34 -4.87
C LEU A 169 20.96 -5.44 -5.16
N ILE A 170 22.01 -5.50 -4.35
CA ILE A 170 23.15 -6.40 -4.55
C ILE A 170 23.02 -7.62 -3.62
N GLY A 171 23.09 -8.81 -4.19
CA GLY A 171 23.13 -10.10 -3.50
C GLY A 171 24.49 -10.80 -3.62
N GLN A 172 24.49 -12.11 -3.39
CA GLN A 172 25.64 -13.01 -3.56
C GLN A 172 25.71 -13.66 -4.95
N TYR A 173 24.54 -13.81 -5.58
CA TYR A 173 24.30 -14.54 -6.83
C TYR A 173 23.73 -13.63 -7.94
N VAL A 174 23.26 -12.43 -7.58
CA VAL A 174 22.54 -11.54 -8.48
C VAL A 174 22.68 -10.06 -8.08
N THR A 175 22.71 -9.17 -9.07
CA THR A 175 22.47 -7.73 -8.90
C THR A 175 21.16 -7.35 -9.59
N LEU A 176 20.30 -6.63 -8.89
CA LEU A 176 19.12 -5.99 -9.46
C LEU A 176 19.44 -4.51 -9.73
N GLU A 177 19.58 -4.13 -11.00
CA GLU A 177 19.69 -2.71 -11.41
C GLU A 177 18.34 -2.21 -11.93
N GLY A 178 18.00 -0.93 -11.73
CA GLY A 178 16.84 -0.34 -12.38
C GLY A 178 16.89 -0.54 -13.91
N LEU A 179 15.78 -0.97 -14.52
CA LEU A 179 15.75 -1.33 -15.94
C LEU A 179 16.00 -0.10 -16.84
N ARG A 180 16.86 -0.27 -17.85
CA ARG A 180 17.31 0.76 -18.79
C ARG A 180 17.35 0.19 -20.21
N HIS A 181 17.52 1.06 -21.21
CA HIS A 181 17.58 0.67 -22.61
C HIS A 181 18.81 -0.20 -22.97
N ASP A 182 19.94 -0.04 -22.28
CA ASP A 182 21.16 -0.85 -22.47
C ASP A 182 20.99 -2.31 -22.03
N HIS A 183 20.11 -2.60 -21.08
CA HIS A 183 19.78 -3.98 -20.67
C HIS A 183 18.95 -4.75 -21.71
N MET A 184 18.13 -4.04 -22.51
CA MET A 184 17.09 -4.67 -23.35
C MET A 184 17.61 -5.62 -24.45
N PRO A 185 18.72 -5.34 -25.17
CA PRO A 185 19.19 -6.22 -26.25
C PRO A 185 19.67 -7.58 -25.73
N ILE A 186 20.50 -7.59 -24.67
CA ILE A 186 21.02 -8.82 -24.07
C ILE A 186 19.93 -9.59 -23.32
N LEU A 187 18.99 -8.89 -22.67
CA LEU A 187 17.78 -9.50 -22.11
C LEU A 187 16.96 -10.24 -23.19
N TRP A 188 16.71 -9.62 -24.35
CA TRP A 188 15.98 -10.26 -25.45
C TRP A 188 16.71 -11.51 -25.96
N GLN A 189 18.03 -11.41 -26.17
CA GLN A 189 18.87 -12.54 -26.57
C GLN A 189 18.79 -13.69 -25.58
N ASN A 190 18.85 -13.41 -24.28
CA ASN A 190 18.86 -14.42 -23.21
C ASN A 190 17.48 -15.01 -22.88
N LEU A 191 16.39 -14.32 -23.21
CA LEU A 191 15.06 -14.91 -23.16
C LEU A 191 14.87 -15.94 -24.30
N ASP A 192 15.49 -15.70 -25.46
CA ASP A 192 15.34 -16.48 -26.71
C ASP A 192 13.91 -16.99 -26.89
N VAL A 193 12.95 -16.05 -26.97
CA VAL A 193 11.52 -16.38 -27.03
C VAL A 193 11.12 -17.15 -28.29
N LYS A 194 12.02 -17.27 -29.27
CA LYS A 194 11.84 -18.10 -30.47
C LYS A 194 11.98 -19.59 -30.15
N GLN A 195 12.96 -19.96 -29.32
CA GLN A 195 13.09 -21.32 -28.80
C GLN A 195 12.26 -21.55 -27.53
N ASN A 196 11.89 -20.47 -26.83
CA ASN A 196 11.23 -20.48 -25.53
C ASN A 196 9.91 -19.67 -25.53
N PRO A 197 8.96 -19.91 -26.45
CA PRO A 197 7.75 -19.09 -26.56
C PRO A 197 6.85 -19.18 -25.32
N GLU A 198 6.92 -20.27 -24.54
CA GLU A 198 6.08 -20.47 -23.37
C GLU A 198 6.48 -19.61 -22.15
N LEU A 199 7.54 -18.81 -22.29
CA LEU A 199 7.83 -17.70 -21.37
C LEU A 199 6.75 -16.60 -21.43
N LEU A 200 6.00 -16.52 -22.54
CA LEU A 200 5.03 -15.45 -22.80
C LEU A 200 3.56 -15.87 -22.53
N ASP A 201 3.30 -17.17 -22.36
CA ASP A 201 1.98 -17.82 -22.17
C ASP A 201 1.01 -17.15 -21.18
N TYR A 202 1.56 -16.48 -20.16
CA TYR A 202 0.81 -16.00 -18.99
C TYR A 202 1.02 -14.51 -18.69
N LEU A 203 1.67 -13.77 -19.60
CA LEU A 203 1.82 -12.33 -19.48
C LEU A 203 0.45 -11.63 -19.72
N PRO A 204 0.18 -10.48 -19.08
CA PRO A 204 -1.11 -9.80 -19.21
C PRO A 204 -1.25 -9.03 -20.53
N TRP A 205 -0.13 -8.62 -21.12
CA TRP A 205 -0.02 -7.94 -22.40
C TRP A 205 0.14 -8.91 -23.57
N ASP A 206 0.03 -8.36 -24.79
CA ASP A 206 0.17 -9.10 -26.04
C ASP A 206 1.58 -9.68 -26.23
N VAL A 207 1.65 -10.71 -27.08
CA VAL A 207 2.89 -11.48 -27.33
C VAL A 207 3.81 -10.69 -28.25
N PHE A 208 5.06 -10.50 -27.83
CA PHE A 208 6.09 -9.81 -28.62
C PHE A 208 6.37 -10.56 -29.93
N THR A 209 6.23 -9.88 -31.07
CA THR A 209 6.54 -10.42 -32.40
C THR A 209 8.05 -10.49 -32.67
N ASP A 210 8.81 -9.58 -32.06
CA ASP A 210 10.21 -9.31 -32.36
C ASP A 210 10.86 -8.44 -31.26
N ALA A 211 12.16 -8.15 -31.44
CA ALA A 211 12.98 -7.40 -30.50
C ALA A 211 12.56 -5.92 -30.35
N ASP A 212 11.98 -5.30 -31.39
CA ASP A 212 11.55 -3.90 -31.34
C ASP A 212 10.18 -3.76 -30.67
N ALA A 213 9.26 -4.71 -30.89
CA ALA A 213 8.02 -4.82 -30.13
C ALA A 213 8.30 -5.00 -28.62
N PHE A 214 9.23 -5.87 -28.26
CA PHE A 214 9.67 -6.07 -26.86
C PHE A 214 10.30 -4.81 -26.26
N ARG A 215 11.23 -4.18 -26.99
CA ARG A 215 11.87 -2.91 -26.59
C ARG A 215 10.85 -1.79 -26.40
N ALA A 216 9.87 -1.69 -27.28
CA ALA A 216 8.82 -0.67 -27.23
C ALA A 216 7.90 -0.83 -26.00
N GLU A 217 7.48 -2.05 -25.68
CA GLU A 217 6.62 -2.30 -24.51
C GLU A 217 7.39 -2.11 -23.19
N LEU A 218 8.64 -2.58 -23.08
CA LEU A 218 9.46 -2.25 -21.91
C LEU A 218 9.70 -0.73 -21.78
N ALA A 219 9.91 -0.02 -22.89
CA ALA A 219 10.04 1.44 -22.91
C ALA A 219 8.72 2.19 -22.62
N ARG A 220 7.56 1.53 -22.77
CA ARG A 220 6.26 2.02 -22.31
C ARG A 220 6.13 1.82 -20.80
N LEU A 221 6.41 0.62 -20.31
CA LEU A 221 6.31 0.24 -18.90
C LEU A 221 7.24 1.06 -17.99
N ILE A 222 8.48 1.35 -18.41
CA ILE A 222 9.42 2.20 -17.65
C ILE A 222 8.90 3.64 -17.44
N LYS A 223 7.94 4.10 -18.25
CA LYS A 223 7.29 5.42 -18.11
C LYS A 223 6.00 5.37 -17.28
N ASP A 224 5.51 4.17 -17.00
CA ASP A 224 4.28 3.94 -16.26
C ASP A 224 4.60 3.88 -14.75
N ARG A 225 4.04 4.80 -13.97
CA ARG A 225 4.32 4.90 -12.53
C ARG A 225 3.84 3.68 -11.73
N ALA A 226 3.00 2.83 -12.32
CA ALA A 226 2.66 1.55 -11.72
C ALA A 226 3.82 0.53 -11.76
N PHE A 227 4.88 0.73 -12.55
CA PHE A 227 5.93 -0.28 -12.77
C PHE A 227 7.33 0.23 -12.38
N HIS A 228 7.90 -0.35 -11.32
CA HIS A 228 9.29 -0.10 -10.92
C HIS A 228 10.12 -1.37 -11.22
N ILE A 229 10.62 -1.46 -12.44
CA ILE A 229 11.24 -2.67 -13.00
C ILE A 229 12.76 -2.69 -12.75
N TYR A 230 13.27 -3.83 -12.30
CA TYR A 230 14.69 -4.15 -12.25
C TYR A 230 15.08 -5.13 -13.36
N ALA A 231 16.24 -4.88 -13.98
CA ALA A 231 17.00 -5.85 -14.74
C ALA A 231 17.72 -6.80 -13.77
N ILE A 232 17.62 -8.10 -14.04
CA ILE A 232 18.26 -9.16 -13.26
C ILE A 232 19.59 -9.50 -13.91
N LYS A 233 20.68 -9.01 -13.30
CA LYS A 233 22.04 -9.24 -13.76
C LYS A 233 22.68 -10.36 -12.94
N VAL A 234 23.26 -11.34 -13.62
CA VAL A 234 23.96 -12.47 -12.99
C VAL A 234 25.40 -12.55 -13.48
N ASP A 235 26.15 -13.46 -12.88
CA ASP A 235 27.35 -14.04 -13.48
C ASP A 235 26.88 -15.40 -14.07
N PRO A 236 26.93 -15.61 -15.41
CA PRO A 236 26.40 -16.83 -16.04
C PRO A 236 27.09 -18.11 -15.59
N GLU A 237 28.39 -18.04 -15.23
CA GLU A 237 29.16 -19.17 -14.71
C GLU A 237 28.77 -19.48 -13.24
N ARG A 238 28.11 -18.53 -12.57
CA ARG A 238 27.79 -18.57 -11.14
C ARG A 238 26.31 -18.37 -10.84
N LEU A 239 25.47 -19.13 -11.55
CA LEU A 239 24.07 -19.30 -11.18
C LEU A 239 23.89 -20.12 -9.87
N ASN A 240 24.85 -20.99 -9.51
CA ASN A 240 24.93 -21.75 -8.24
C ASN A 240 26.41 -22.03 -7.81
N PRO A 241 27.24 -21.00 -7.50
CA PRO A 241 28.68 -21.10 -7.20
C PRO A 241 29.02 -21.80 -5.88
N ASP A 242 30.28 -22.26 -5.81
CA ASP A 242 30.89 -22.95 -4.68
C ASP A 242 31.66 -22.03 -3.69
N GLU A 243 32.43 -22.64 -2.79
CA GLU A 243 33.27 -21.95 -1.80
C GLU A 243 34.42 -21.16 -2.44
N SER A 244 35.04 -21.68 -3.51
CA SER A 244 36.27 -21.15 -4.13
C SER A 244 36.09 -19.81 -4.85
N SER A 245 34.84 -19.44 -5.10
CA SER A 245 34.46 -18.32 -5.94
C SER A 245 34.58 -16.96 -5.23
N GLU A 246 35.69 -16.24 -5.48
CA GLU A 246 35.82 -14.81 -5.13
C GLU A 246 34.74 -13.96 -5.83
N PRO A 247 34.14 -12.95 -5.14
CA PRO A 247 33.13 -12.06 -5.73
C PRO A 247 33.62 -11.33 -6.98
N ARG A 248 32.76 -11.29 -8.01
CA ARG A 248 32.96 -10.50 -9.24
C ARG A 248 31.66 -9.80 -9.63
N SER A 249 31.75 -8.82 -10.51
CA SER A 249 30.61 -8.01 -10.96
C SER A 249 29.63 -8.79 -11.82
N HIS A 250 28.35 -8.81 -11.43
CA HIS A 250 27.26 -9.29 -12.29
C HIS A 250 26.96 -8.27 -13.41
N ASP A 251 27.11 -8.68 -14.67
CA ASP A 251 26.99 -7.84 -15.86
C ASP A 251 25.90 -8.31 -16.84
N GLU A 252 25.74 -9.62 -17.06
CA GLU A 252 24.79 -10.15 -18.03
C GLU A 252 23.34 -10.13 -17.54
N THR A 253 22.44 -9.46 -18.29
CA THR A 253 21.01 -9.43 -17.96
C THR A 253 20.30 -10.67 -18.48
N VAL A 254 19.67 -11.43 -17.58
CA VAL A 254 19.01 -12.72 -17.86
C VAL A 254 17.52 -12.74 -17.48
N GLY A 255 16.96 -11.63 -17.03
CA GLY A 255 15.54 -11.51 -16.73
C GLY A 255 15.15 -10.13 -16.21
N ILE A 256 13.86 -9.99 -15.91
CA ILE A 256 13.29 -8.83 -15.21
C ILE A 256 12.36 -9.27 -14.07
N ILE A 257 12.26 -8.40 -13.08
CA ILE A 257 11.32 -8.45 -11.94
C ILE A 257 10.96 -7.02 -11.57
N ALA A 258 9.73 -6.76 -11.14
CA ALA A 258 9.28 -5.42 -10.80
C ALA A 258 8.50 -5.37 -9.50
N TYR A 259 8.49 -4.19 -8.88
CA TYR A 259 7.35 -3.79 -8.09
C TYR A 259 6.25 -3.29 -9.03
N ILE A 260 5.03 -3.77 -8.82
CA ILE A 260 3.83 -3.37 -9.56
C ILE A 260 2.85 -2.72 -8.58
N ASP A 261 2.17 -1.67 -9.06
CA ASP A 261 1.01 -1.06 -8.41
C ASP A 261 1.24 -0.74 -6.92
N PRO A 262 2.32 0.02 -6.57
CA PRO A 262 2.61 0.33 -5.19
C PRO A 262 1.56 1.28 -4.61
N HIS A 263 1.07 0.94 -3.42
CA HIS A 263 0.17 1.76 -2.61
C HIS A 263 0.92 2.29 -1.37
N PRO A 264 1.76 3.35 -1.49
CA PRO A 264 2.49 3.97 -0.39
C PRO A 264 1.68 4.10 0.90
N ALA A 265 0.50 4.73 0.84
CA ALA A 265 -0.35 5.00 2.00
C ALA A 265 -0.93 3.75 2.70
N TRP A 266 -0.99 2.61 2.00
CA TRP A 266 -1.40 1.32 2.59
C TRP A 266 -0.18 0.45 2.95
N ARG A 267 1.03 0.89 2.59
CA ARG A 267 2.28 0.15 2.69
C ARG A 267 2.19 -1.22 2.01
N GLU A 268 1.56 -1.25 0.83
CA GLU A 268 1.30 -2.45 0.02
C GLU A 268 1.94 -2.32 -1.37
N VAL A 269 2.41 -3.42 -1.94
CA VAL A 269 2.98 -3.47 -3.30
C VAL A 269 2.93 -4.90 -3.86
N GLU A 270 2.79 -5.08 -5.17
CA GLU A 270 2.97 -6.39 -5.81
C GLU A 270 4.43 -6.61 -6.21
N VAL A 271 4.99 -7.81 -5.98
CA VAL A 271 6.17 -8.29 -6.74
C VAL A 271 5.67 -9.07 -7.95
N GLY A 272 5.97 -8.54 -9.14
CA GLY A 272 5.44 -9.00 -10.42
C GLY A 272 6.41 -8.76 -11.58
N CYS A 273 5.88 -8.71 -12.80
CA CYS A 273 6.67 -8.60 -14.06
C CYS A 273 7.78 -9.66 -14.19
N VAL A 274 7.60 -10.82 -13.55
CA VAL A 274 8.61 -11.88 -13.43
C VAL A 274 8.78 -12.59 -14.78
N LEU A 275 9.80 -12.20 -15.55
CA LEU A 275 10.14 -12.78 -16.84
C LEU A 275 11.62 -13.19 -16.83
N PHE A 276 11.87 -14.48 -16.60
CA PHE A 276 13.20 -15.06 -16.40
C PHE A 276 13.59 -15.92 -17.61
N SER A 277 14.84 -15.83 -18.06
CA SER A 277 15.43 -16.77 -19.03
C SER A 277 15.34 -18.23 -18.56
N LYS A 278 15.60 -19.17 -19.48
CA LYS A 278 15.77 -20.58 -19.13
C LYS A 278 16.95 -20.83 -18.19
N SER A 279 18.06 -20.11 -18.39
CA SER A 279 19.25 -20.24 -17.55
C SER A 279 19.00 -19.77 -16.11
N LEU A 280 18.26 -18.67 -15.93
CA LEU A 280 17.92 -18.15 -14.60
C LEU A 280 16.93 -19.06 -13.84
N GLN A 281 15.96 -19.70 -14.53
CA GLN A 281 14.91 -20.47 -13.87
C GLN A 281 15.43 -21.63 -13.00
N ARG A 282 14.93 -21.71 -11.75
CA ARG A 282 15.23 -22.76 -10.74
C ARG A 282 16.66 -22.73 -10.15
N THR A 283 17.36 -21.60 -10.24
CA THR A 283 18.70 -21.36 -9.66
C THR A 283 18.65 -20.72 -8.27
N ALA A 284 19.82 -20.61 -7.61
CA ALA A 284 20.01 -19.76 -6.44
C ALA A 284 19.71 -18.29 -6.77
N ALA A 285 20.29 -17.75 -7.86
CA ALA A 285 20.07 -16.38 -8.33
C ALA A 285 18.58 -16.01 -8.51
N ALA A 286 17.77 -16.92 -9.07
CA ALA A 286 16.32 -16.72 -9.21
C ALA A 286 15.57 -16.64 -7.87
N THR A 287 16.05 -17.33 -6.83
CA THR A 287 15.48 -17.23 -5.48
C THR A 287 16.00 -15.96 -4.78
N GLU A 288 17.27 -15.60 -4.98
CA GLU A 288 17.85 -14.38 -4.40
C GLU A 288 17.20 -13.12 -4.96
N ALA A 289 16.91 -13.05 -6.27
CA ALA A 289 16.21 -11.91 -6.87
C ALA A 289 14.88 -11.61 -6.15
N HIS A 290 14.11 -12.65 -5.80
CA HIS A 290 12.89 -12.51 -5.01
C HIS A 290 13.16 -12.12 -3.55
N TYR A 291 14.19 -12.69 -2.92
CA TYR A 291 14.59 -12.33 -1.56
C TYR A 291 15.06 -10.87 -1.45
N LEU A 292 15.78 -10.33 -2.44
CA LEU A 292 16.21 -8.94 -2.47
C LEU A 292 15.02 -7.98 -2.61
N MET A 293 14.04 -8.31 -3.44
CA MET A 293 12.79 -7.53 -3.55
C MET A 293 12.01 -7.55 -2.22
N LEU A 294 11.80 -8.73 -1.64
CA LEU A 294 11.12 -8.87 -0.35
C LEU A 294 11.85 -8.13 0.78
N LYS A 295 13.17 -8.28 0.90
CA LYS A 295 14.00 -7.59 1.89
C LYS A 295 14.00 -6.08 1.68
N ASN A 296 14.04 -5.61 0.44
CA ASN A 296 14.04 -4.17 0.18
C ASN A 296 12.70 -3.55 0.62
N ALA A 297 11.57 -4.15 0.23
CA ALA A 297 10.24 -3.69 0.63
C ALA A 297 9.98 -3.81 2.14
N MET A 298 10.22 -4.98 2.74
CA MET A 298 9.81 -5.27 4.13
C MET A 298 10.83 -4.83 5.21
N GLU A 299 12.00 -4.28 4.83
CA GLU A 299 13.08 -4.01 5.80
C GLU A 299 14.04 -2.86 5.45
N MET A 300 14.34 -2.59 4.17
CA MET A 300 15.38 -1.59 3.82
C MET A 300 14.84 -0.18 3.56
N VAL A 301 13.52 0.00 3.52
CA VAL A 301 12.86 1.31 3.38
C VAL A 301 12.17 1.71 4.68
N ASP A 302 12.05 3.02 4.92
CA ASP A 302 11.43 3.59 6.12
C ASP A 302 10.22 4.48 5.75
N PRO A 303 8.99 4.15 6.20
CA PRO A 303 8.61 2.90 6.86
C PRO A 303 8.74 1.70 5.88
N PRO A 304 8.91 0.46 6.39
CA PRO A 304 8.85 -0.73 5.55
C PRO A 304 7.44 -0.92 4.99
N TYR A 305 7.32 -1.60 3.85
CA TYR A 305 6.05 -2.15 3.39
C TYR A 305 5.52 -3.16 4.44
N ARG A 306 4.20 -3.22 4.60
CA ARG A 306 3.50 -4.18 5.47
C ARG A 306 3.06 -5.44 4.73
N ARG A 307 2.97 -5.35 3.41
CA ARG A 307 2.40 -6.39 2.56
C ARG A 307 3.07 -6.38 1.20
N VAL A 308 3.51 -7.57 0.77
CA VAL A 308 3.94 -7.82 -0.60
C VAL A 308 2.98 -8.85 -1.23
N SER A 309 2.23 -8.42 -2.23
CA SER A 309 1.30 -9.24 -3.01
C SER A 309 2.02 -9.94 -4.19
N TRP A 310 1.41 -11.01 -4.71
CA TRP A 310 1.77 -11.69 -5.94
C TRP A 310 0.49 -11.96 -6.75
N LYS A 311 0.49 -11.79 -8.08
CA LYS A 311 -0.72 -12.01 -8.91
C LYS A 311 -0.39 -12.89 -10.13
N CYS A 312 -0.73 -14.18 -10.08
CA CYS A 312 -0.48 -15.11 -11.19
C CYS A 312 -1.76 -15.62 -11.86
N ASN A 313 -1.71 -15.90 -13.16
CA ASN A 313 -2.80 -16.64 -13.84
C ASN A 313 -2.97 -18.01 -13.16
N SER A 314 -4.20 -18.37 -12.81
CA SER A 314 -4.55 -19.62 -12.11
C SER A 314 -4.11 -20.92 -12.81
N LEU A 315 -3.89 -20.87 -14.14
CA LEU A 315 -3.37 -21.98 -14.93
C LEU A 315 -1.83 -22.09 -14.86
N ASN A 316 -1.14 -21.01 -14.48
CA ASN A 316 0.31 -20.96 -14.31
C ASN A 316 0.76 -21.63 -12.98
N LYS A 317 0.62 -22.96 -12.94
CA LYS A 317 1.06 -23.82 -11.83
C LYS A 317 2.57 -23.73 -11.54
N LYS A 318 3.39 -23.19 -12.46
CA LYS A 318 4.81 -22.91 -12.21
C LYS A 318 4.95 -21.68 -11.29
N SER A 319 4.32 -20.57 -11.64
CA SER A 319 4.32 -19.32 -10.88
C SER A 319 3.71 -19.49 -9.49
N ARG A 320 2.55 -20.15 -9.37
CA ARG A 320 1.90 -20.32 -8.06
C ARG A 320 2.75 -21.14 -7.08
N ARG A 321 3.37 -22.23 -7.53
CA ARG A 321 4.33 -23.01 -6.71
C ARG A 321 5.60 -22.24 -6.35
N ALA A 322 6.02 -21.28 -7.18
CA ALA A 322 7.13 -20.42 -6.83
C ALA A 322 6.76 -19.50 -5.66
N ALA A 323 5.58 -18.88 -5.68
CA ALA A 323 5.07 -18.10 -4.55
C ALA A 323 4.89 -18.96 -3.28
N GLU A 324 4.21 -20.10 -3.39
CA GLU A 324 4.01 -21.07 -2.30
C GLU A 324 5.34 -21.48 -1.64
N ARG A 325 6.39 -21.76 -2.43
CA ARG A 325 7.76 -22.07 -1.96
C ARG A 325 8.47 -20.87 -1.31
N LEU A 326 8.38 -19.69 -1.93
CA LEU A 326 9.14 -18.50 -1.53
C LEU A 326 8.70 -17.95 -0.17
N GLY A 327 7.48 -18.24 0.27
CA GLY A 327 6.95 -17.76 1.55
C GLY A 327 5.47 -17.45 1.53
N TYR A 328 4.92 -17.12 0.35
CA TYR A 328 3.61 -16.50 0.21
C TYR A 328 2.45 -17.43 0.60
N VAL A 329 1.50 -16.89 1.36
CA VAL A 329 0.22 -17.53 1.71
C VAL A 329 -0.82 -17.20 0.66
N TYR A 330 -1.58 -18.19 0.20
CA TYR A 330 -2.65 -18.03 -0.79
C TYR A 330 -3.93 -17.52 -0.13
N GLU A 331 -4.47 -16.41 -0.62
CA GLU A 331 -5.65 -15.74 -0.05
C GLU A 331 -6.93 -16.00 -0.85
N GLY A 332 -6.82 -16.12 -2.19
CA GLY A 332 -7.98 -16.38 -3.02
C GLY A 332 -7.77 -16.32 -4.53
N ARG A 333 -8.88 -16.50 -5.26
CA ARG A 333 -8.93 -16.46 -6.73
C ARG A 333 -9.99 -15.47 -7.21
N PHE A 334 -9.56 -14.47 -7.97
CA PHE A 334 -10.49 -13.60 -8.69
C PHE A 334 -10.86 -14.27 -10.02
N ARG A 335 -12.12 -14.69 -10.13
CA ARG A 335 -12.69 -15.33 -11.33
C ARG A 335 -12.97 -14.28 -12.40
N LYS A 336 -12.61 -14.54 -13.66
CA LYS A 336 -12.68 -13.59 -14.79
C LYS A 336 -12.03 -12.23 -14.48
N HIS A 337 -10.92 -12.23 -13.75
CA HIS A 337 -10.24 -11.02 -13.28
C HIS A 337 -9.86 -10.07 -14.42
N MET A 338 -9.41 -10.61 -15.56
CA MET A 338 -9.10 -9.83 -16.76
C MET A 338 -9.26 -10.65 -18.04
N ILE A 339 -9.19 -9.99 -19.19
CA ILE A 339 -8.91 -10.61 -20.48
C ILE A 339 -7.43 -10.36 -20.77
N ALA A 340 -6.67 -11.40 -21.09
CA ALA A 340 -5.26 -11.34 -21.47
C ALA A 340 -5.04 -12.18 -22.73
N GLN A 341 -4.36 -11.64 -23.74
CA GLN A 341 -4.13 -12.32 -25.05
C GLN A 341 -5.42 -12.92 -25.64
N GLY A 342 -6.53 -12.17 -25.59
CA GLY A 342 -7.85 -12.58 -26.06
C GLY A 342 -8.55 -13.67 -25.23
N ARG A 343 -7.96 -14.14 -24.12
CA ARG A 343 -8.49 -15.22 -23.26
C ARG A 343 -8.89 -14.70 -21.88
N SER A 344 -9.87 -15.33 -21.25
CA SER A 344 -10.23 -14.99 -19.86
C SER A 344 -9.18 -15.52 -18.88
N ARG A 345 -8.70 -14.65 -17.98
CA ARG A 345 -7.75 -14.97 -16.92
C ARG A 345 -8.45 -14.89 -15.56
N ASP A 346 -8.57 -16.05 -14.91
CA ASP A 346 -8.66 -16.15 -13.46
C ASP A 346 -7.28 -15.89 -12.86
N SER A 347 -7.18 -15.07 -11.81
CA SER A 347 -5.91 -14.83 -11.08
C SER A 347 -5.96 -15.42 -9.68
N ASP A 348 -4.89 -16.13 -9.31
CA ASP A 348 -4.58 -16.52 -7.93
C ASP A 348 -3.76 -15.39 -7.26
N TRP A 349 -4.12 -15.07 -6.01
CA TRP A 349 -3.51 -13.99 -5.21
C TRP A 349 -2.88 -14.55 -3.93
N PRO A 350 -1.55 -14.74 -3.92
CA PRO A 350 -0.77 -14.91 -2.69
C PRO A 350 -0.26 -13.58 -2.12
N SER A 351 0.06 -13.55 -0.82
CA SER A 351 0.73 -12.42 -0.15
C SER A 351 1.79 -12.89 0.87
N ILE A 352 2.68 -11.98 1.27
CA ILE A 352 3.47 -12.06 2.50
C ILE A 352 3.17 -10.77 3.29
N ILE A 353 2.95 -10.87 4.61
CA ILE A 353 2.79 -9.71 5.50
C ILE A 353 4.00 -9.47 6.41
N ASP A 354 4.03 -8.32 7.09
CA ASP A 354 5.09 -7.90 8.01
C ASP A 354 5.32 -8.87 9.17
N ASP A 355 4.24 -9.45 9.72
CA ASP A 355 4.33 -10.48 10.77
C ASP A 355 4.99 -11.79 10.30
N GLU A 356 4.91 -12.12 9.01
CA GLU A 356 5.46 -13.35 8.42
C GLU A 356 6.91 -13.17 7.94
N TRP A 357 7.30 -11.95 7.58
CA TRP A 357 8.62 -11.63 7.02
C TRP A 357 9.80 -12.17 7.84
N PRO A 358 9.84 -12.11 9.19
CA PRO A 358 10.95 -12.66 9.97
C PRO A 358 11.24 -14.15 9.70
N VAL A 359 10.20 -14.96 9.51
CA VAL A 359 10.31 -16.40 9.23
C VAL A 359 10.75 -16.63 7.79
N VAL A 360 10.10 -15.93 6.84
CA VAL A 360 10.42 -16.02 5.41
C VAL A 360 11.87 -15.59 5.16
N LYS A 361 12.31 -14.48 5.74
CA LYS A 361 13.69 -13.99 5.74
C LYS A 361 14.67 -15.02 6.30
N ALA A 362 14.39 -15.59 7.48
CA ALA A 362 15.27 -16.58 8.11
C ALA A 362 15.40 -17.84 7.24
N ALA A 363 14.30 -18.29 6.62
CA ALA A 363 14.30 -19.43 5.72
C ALA A 363 15.06 -19.17 4.41
N LEU A 364 14.77 -18.05 3.75
CA LEU A 364 15.46 -17.63 2.51
C LEU A 364 16.95 -17.45 2.75
N LYS A 365 17.36 -16.76 3.83
CA LYS A 365 18.77 -16.61 4.20
C LYS A 365 19.47 -17.95 4.45
N LYS A 366 18.82 -18.91 5.12
CA LYS A 366 19.41 -20.23 5.33
C LYS A 366 19.48 -21.04 4.03
N TRP A 367 18.49 -20.93 3.15
CA TRP A 367 18.51 -21.65 1.87
C TRP A 367 19.52 -21.09 0.88
N LEU A 368 19.76 -19.77 0.91
CA LEU A 368 20.76 -19.03 0.12
C LEU A 368 22.18 -19.07 0.72
N ALA A 369 22.38 -19.71 1.88
CA ALA A 369 23.68 -19.85 2.50
C ALA A 369 24.54 -20.83 1.67
N LYS A 370 25.85 -20.57 1.52
CA LYS A 370 26.74 -21.41 0.67
C LYS A 370 26.72 -22.87 1.10
N GLU A 371 26.66 -23.10 2.40
CA GLU A 371 26.66 -24.40 3.08
C GLU A 371 25.38 -25.22 2.79
N ASN A 372 24.36 -24.60 2.20
CA ASN A 372 23.16 -25.27 1.70
C ASN A 372 23.31 -25.77 0.25
N PHE A 373 24.47 -25.64 -0.39
CA PHE A 373 24.75 -26.18 -1.72
C PHE A 373 25.97 -27.11 -1.70
N ASN A 374 25.91 -28.23 -2.42
CA ASN A 374 27.04 -29.14 -2.58
C ASN A 374 27.98 -28.69 -3.72
N GLU A 375 29.11 -29.38 -3.88
CA GLU A 375 30.12 -29.19 -4.95
C GLU A 375 29.55 -29.19 -6.39
N LYS A 376 28.30 -29.63 -6.58
CA LYS A 376 27.61 -29.69 -7.89
C LYS A 376 26.52 -28.62 -8.02
N GLY A 377 26.52 -27.61 -7.14
CA GLY A 377 25.52 -26.54 -7.08
C GLY A 377 24.11 -27.02 -6.69
N GLN A 378 23.97 -28.22 -6.11
CA GLN A 378 22.67 -28.80 -5.74
C GLN A 378 22.33 -28.48 -4.28
N GLN A 379 21.09 -28.08 -4.02
CA GLN A 379 20.63 -27.79 -2.65
C GLN A 379 20.74 -29.03 -1.73
N VAL A 380 21.22 -28.82 -0.50
CA VAL A 380 21.34 -29.84 0.56
C VAL A 380 20.02 -29.96 1.32
N GLN A 381 19.37 -28.84 1.62
CA GLN A 381 18.01 -28.78 2.14
C GLN A 381 17.15 -27.89 1.22
N ASP A 382 15.92 -28.34 0.94
CA ASP A 382 14.95 -27.52 0.23
C ASP A 382 14.35 -26.42 1.14
N LEU A 383 13.85 -25.35 0.52
CA LEU A 383 13.35 -24.18 1.23
C LEU A 383 12.10 -24.48 2.08
N ASP A 384 11.27 -25.44 1.67
CA ASP A 384 10.02 -25.76 2.37
C ASP A 384 10.28 -26.59 3.63
N SER A 385 11.21 -27.55 3.56
CA SER A 385 11.77 -28.24 4.73
C SER A 385 12.43 -27.28 5.72
N ILE A 386 13.14 -26.26 5.23
CA ILE A 386 13.72 -25.19 6.07
C ILE A 386 12.61 -24.38 6.76
N ARG A 387 11.61 -23.89 6.00
CA ARG A 387 10.47 -23.12 6.53
C ARG A 387 9.70 -23.90 7.60
N ALA A 388 9.33 -25.14 7.30
CA ALA A 388 8.61 -26.02 8.22
C ALA A 388 9.42 -26.38 9.48
N THR A 389 10.75 -26.31 9.43
CA THR A 389 11.62 -26.47 10.62
C THR A 389 11.67 -25.21 11.48
N LEU A 390 11.59 -24.02 10.88
CA LEU A 390 11.60 -22.74 11.60
C LEU A 390 10.23 -22.43 12.23
N GLN A 391 9.14 -22.70 11.52
CA GLN A 391 7.76 -22.53 12.01
C GLN A 391 7.43 -23.43 13.23
N LYS A 392 8.18 -24.52 13.43
CA LYS A 392 8.05 -25.41 14.62
C LYS A 392 8.90 -24.98 15.82
N ARG A 393 9.55 -23.81 15.75
CA ARG A 393 10.41 -23.25 16.80
C ARG A 393 9.90 -21.89 17.32
N GLN A 394 8.69 -21.51 16.92
CA GLN A 394 7.90 -20.39 17.41
C GLN A 394 6.66 -20.95 18.12
#